data_AF-T1D975-F1
#
_entry.id   AF-T1D975-F1
#
_cell.length_a   1.000
_cell.length_b   1.000
_cell.length_c   1.000
_cell.angle_alpha   90.00
_cell.angle_beta   90.00
_cell.angle_gamma   90.00
#
_symmetry.space_group_name_H-M   'P 1'
#
loop_
_entity.id
_entity.type
_entity.pdbx_description
1 polymer ?
#
loop_
_entity_poly.entity_id
_entity_poly.type
_entity_poly.pdbx_seq_one_letter_code
_entity_poly.pdbx_strand_id
1 'polypeptide(L)'
;MEREQAQYDEPLPSREYILLILEREGIPLTVEHLERLLSIRSQERDPFGRRLRAMEREGQLMRNRKNALCLPAKLDLVRARVEAHAEGFGFALREDDGPDIFLSPKEMTRVLHGDRVMVRPVGTDHRGRPEGVIVEVLEHVNTHLVARLAKEHGVLFAVAENRRIHQDILVAPGQEGGAEPGQVVMVELLSQPSRQSEPVARVTEILGRYADSGMEVEIALRKHDLPHVFGPEVEESVARLPHAVMPTDLEGREDLRALPLVTIDGETARDFDDAVYAERQGEGFRLVVAIADVSHYVQPGDVLDQEAYSRGNSVYFPRRVIPMLPEVLSNGLCSLNPEVDRLCMVCDLQVSSRGGVRGYRFYPAVMH
;
A
#
# COMPACT_ATOMS: atom_id res chain seq x y z
N MET A 1 -11.61 -24.44 -21.21
CA MET A 1 -10.39 -25.15 -21.70
C MET A 1 -9.64 -24.37 -22.76
N GLU A 2 -10.24 -23.40 -23.46
CA GLU A 2 -9.61 -22.75 -24.63
C GLU A 2 -8.61 -21.62 -24.31
N ARG A 3 -8.57 -21.06 -23.08
CA ARG A 3 -7.68 -19.92 -22.75
C ARG A 3 -6.29 -20.27 -22.20
N GLU A 4 -6.08 -21.48 -21.66
CA GLU A 4 -4.79 -21.88 -21.05
C GLU A 4 -3.94 -22.81 -21.95
N GLN A 5 -4.42 -23.14 -23.16
CA GLN A 5 -3.67 -23.97 -24.13
C GLN A 5 -2.44 -23.27 -24.74
N ALA A 6 -2.21 -21.99 -24.44
CA ALA A 6 -1.16 -21.20 -25.07
C ALA A 6 0.19 -21.17 -24.32
N GLN A 7 0.32 -21.82 -23.15
CA GLN A 7 1.50 -21.64 -22.29
C GLN A 7 2.26 -22.92 -21.88
N TYR A 8 1.75 -24.13 -22.13
CA TYR A 8 2.43 -25.37 -21.74
C TYR A 8 2.15 -26.53 -22.72
N ASP A 9 3.18 -27.32 -23.05
CA ASP A 9 3.14 -28.45 -24.01
C ASP A 9 2.23 -29.63 -23.58
N GLU A 10 1.81 -29.67 -22.31
CA GLU A 10 0.77 -30.59 -21.79
C GLU A 10 -0.17 -29.80 -20.84
N PRO A 11 -1.40 -29.48 -21.25
CA PRO A 11 -2.25 -28.58 -20.48
C PRO A 11 -2.88 -29.29 -19.27
N LEU A 12 -2.35 -28.98 -18.10
CA LEU A 12 -2.99 -29.33 -16.83
C LEU A 12 -4.39 -28.72 -16.72
N PRO A 13 -5.34 -29.38 -16.03
CA PRO A 13 -6.67 -28.85 -15.76
C PRO A 13 -6.64 -27.43 -15.17
N SER A 14 -7.34 -26.49 -15.81
CA SER A 14 -7.41 -25.10 -15.33
C SER A 14 -8.04 -25.02 -13.94
N ARG A 15 -7.74 -23.94 -13.21
CA ARG A 15 -8.30 -23.71 -11.87
C ARG A 15 -9.84 -23.76 -11.88
N GLU A 16 -10.45 -23.11 -12.86
CA GLU A 16 -11.90 -23.11 -13.07
C GLU A 16 -12.47 -24.53 -13.26
N TYR A 17 -11.77 -25.37 -14.03
CA TYR A 17 -12.22 -26.74 -14.28
C TYR A 17 -12.09 -27.62 -13.04
N ILE A 18 -11.04 -27.44 -12.25
CA ILE A 18 -10.88 -28.12 -10.94
C ILE A 18 -12.02 -27.73 -9.99
N LEU A 19 -12.36 -26.44 -9.92
CA LEU A 19 -13.47 -25.95 -9.09
C LEU A 19 -14.81 -26.53 -9.55
N LEU A 20 -15.08 -26.54 -10.86
CA LEU A 20 -16.30 -27.10 -11.45
C LEU A 20 -16.48 -28.59 -11.11
N ILE A 21 -15.41 -29.40 -11.17
CA ILE A 21 -15.50 -30.82 -10.82
C ILE A 21 -15.81 -31.01 -9.34
N LEU A 22 -15.14 -30.28 -8.45
CA LEU A 22 -15.44 -30.33 -7.01
C LEU A 22 -16.85 -29.80 -6.70
N GLU A 23 -17.37 -28.87 -7.49
CA GLU A 23 -18.74 -28.38 -7.40
C GLU A 23 -19.74 -29.45 -7.84
N ARG A 24 -19.48 -30.11 -8.97
CA ARG A 24 -20.33 -31.19 -9.49
C ARG A 24 -20.40 -32.40 -8.57
N GLU A 25 -19.27 -32.82 -8.01
CA GLU A 25 -19.21 -34.05 -7.18
C GLU A 25 -19.89 -33.92 -5.81
N GLY A 26 -20.23 -32.71 -5.36
CA GLY A 26 -21.02 -32.56 -4.12
C GLY A 26 -20.23 -32.73 -2.82
N ILE A 27 -19.14 -33.50 -2.81
CA ILE A 27 -18.47 -34.00 -1.60
C ILE A 27 -16.97 -33.69 -1.56
N PRO A 28 -16.31 -33.70 -0.37
CA PRO A 28 -14.86 -33.62 -0.29
C PRO A 28 -14.16 -34.80 -0.97
N LEU A 29 -13.14 -34.54 -1.80
CA LEU A 29 -12.41 -35.55 -2.56
C LEU A 29 -10.94 -35.59 -2.16
N THR A 30 -10.35 -36.78 -2.04
CA THR A 30 -8.89 -36.88 -1.86
C THR A 30 -8.16 -36.49 -3.15
N VAL A 31 -6.88 -36.10 -3.04
CA VAL A 31 -6.07 -35.74 -4.21
C VAL A 31 -6.03 -36.88 -5.22
N GLU A 32 -5.90 -38.12 -4.77
CA GLU A 32 -5.86 -39.31 -5.63
C GLU A 32 -7.20 -39.59 -6.32
N HIS A 33 -8.31 -39.19 -5.70
CA HIS A 33 -9.62 -39.29 -6.33
C HIS A 33 -9.79 -38.20 -7.40
N LEU A 34 -9.38 -36.97 -7.10
CA LEU A 34 -9.45 -35.85 -8.03
C LEU A 34 -8.53 -36.05 -9.24
N GLU A 35 -7.33 -36.59 -9.04
CA GLU A 35 -6.41 -36.99 -10.13
C GLU A 35 -7.07 -37.98 -11.09
N ARG A 36 -7.80 -38.98 -10.56
CA ARG A 36 -8.50 -39.97 -11.38
C ARG A 36 -9.65 -39.35 -12.17
N LEU A 37 -10.46 -38.48 -11.55
CA LEU A 37 -11.57 -37.81 -12.22
C LEU A 37 -11.09 -36.89 -13.36
N LEU A 38 -9.95 -36.23 -13.16
CA LEU A 38 -9.35 -35.32 -14.13
C LEU A 38 -8.40 -36.02 -15.12
N SER A 39 -8.26 -37.35 -15.04
CA SER A 39 -7.37 -38.15 -15.88
C SER A 39 -5.91 -37.65 -15.88
N ILE A 40 -5.42 -37.22 -14.72
CA ILE A 40 -4.03 -36.77 -14.53
C ILE A 40 -3.08 -37.95 -14.71
N ARG A 41 -2.10 -37.78 -15.61
CA ARG A 41 -1.07 -38.80 -15.87
C ARG A 41 0.00 -38.77 -14.79
N SER A 42 0.77 -39.85 -14.67
CA SER A 42 1.85 -39.98 -13.69
C SER A 42 2.88 -38.84 -13.75
N GLN A 43 3.24 -38.38 -14.95
CA GLN A 43 4.18 -37.27 -15.17
C GLN A 43 3.60 -35.89 -14.81
N GLU A 44 2.27 -35.77 -14.72
CA GLU A 44 1.55 -34.52 -14.45
C GLU A 44 1.21 -34.34 -12.96
N ARG A 45 1.40 -35.36 -12.12
CA ARG A 45 1.04 -35.35 -10.69
C ARG A 45 1.74 -34.25 -9.90
N ASP A 46 3.05 -34.12 -10.07
CA ASP A 46 3.84 -33.11 -9.35
C ASP A 46 3.41 -31.67 -9.68
N PRO A 47 3.32 -31.26 -10.96
CA PRO A 47 2.87 -29.92 -11.28
C PRO A 47 1.38 -29.71 -10.96
N PHE A 48 0.52 -30.73 -11.06
CA PHE A 48 -0.87 -30.66 -10.58
C PHE A 48 -0.94 -30.42 -9.06
N GLY A 49 -0.14 -31.13 -8.27
CA GLY A 49 -0.05 -30.94 -6.82
C GLY A 49 0.50 -29.57 -6.41
N ARG A 50 1.35 -28.95 -7.23
CA ARG A 50 1.77 -27.54 -7.05
C ARG A 50 0.62 -26.56 -7.32
N ARG A 51 -0.19 -26.81 -8.37
CA ARG A 51 -1.38 -25.99 -8.67
C ARG A 51 -2.41 -26.07 -7.55
N LEU A 52 -2.72 -27.27 -7.04
CA LEU A 52 -3.61 -27.43 -5.90
C LEU A 52 -3.11 -26.67 -4.68
N ARG A 53 -1.81 -26.76 -4.34
CA ARG A 53 -1.22 -25.98 -3.25
C ARG A 53 -1.30 -24.46 -3.45
N ALA A 54 -1.17 -23.99 -4.69
CA ALA A 54 -1.37 -22.57 -4.99
C ALA A 54 -2.84 -22.15 -4.78
N MET A 55 -3.79 -22.97 -5.25
CA MET A 55 -5.22 -22.75 -5.03
C MET A 55 -5.59 -22.79 -3.53
N GLU A 56 -4.98 -23.68 -2.74
CA GLU A 56 -5.15 -23.75 -1.29
C GLU A 56 -4.61 -22.48 -0.60
N ARG A 57 -3.40 -22.02 -0.95
CA ARG A 57 -2.85 -20.75 -0.44
C ARG A 57 -3.71 -19.55 -0.79
N GLU A 58 -4.29 -19.56 -1.98
CA GLU A 58 -5.23 -18.55 -2.42
C GLU A 58 -6.64 -18.76 -1.84
N GLY A 59 -6.85 -19.75 -0.96
CA GLY A 59 -8.11 -20.05 -0.27
C GLY A 59 -9.23 -20.58 -1.17
N GLN A 60 -8.93 -21.02 -2.40
CA GLN A 60 -9.92 -21.51 -3.37
C GLN A 60 -10.37 -22.94 -3.05
N LEU A 61 -9.48 -23.69 -2.40
CA LEU A 61 -9.68 -25.06 -1.94
C LEU A 61 -9.31 -25.14 -0.46
N MET A 62 -9.92 -26.07 0.27
CA MET A 62 -9.54 -26.38 1.65
C MET A 62 -9.43 -27.88 1.88
N ARG A 63 -8.52 -28.27 2.78
CA ARG A 63 -8.44 -29.65 3.26
C ARG A 63 -9.17 -29.81 4.58
N ASN A 64 -10.00 -30.86 4.65
CA ASN A 64 -10.58 -31.27 5.91
C ASN A 64 -9.59 -32.12 6.74
N ARG A 65 -9.99 -32.50 7.96
CA ARG A 65 -9.18 -33.34 8.87
C ARG A 65 -8.78 -34.72 8.30
N LYS A 66 -9.45 -35.17 7.24
CA LYS A 66 -9.15 -36.43 6.53
C LYS A 66 -8.28 -36.20 5.28
N ASN A 67 -7.68 -35.01 5.14
CA ASN A 67 -6.84 -34.61 4.01
C ASN A 67 -7.58 -34.60 2.65
N ALA A 68 -8.91 -34.48 2.65
CA ALA A 68 -9.72 -34.38 1.44
C ALA A 68 -10.00 -32.90 1.10
N LEU A 69 -9.87 -32.56 -0.18
CA LEU A 69 -10.13 -31.25 -0.76
C LEU A 69 -11.63 -30.97 -0.90
N CYS A 70 -12.04 -29.76 -0.53
CA CYS A 70 -13.42 -29.30 -0.66
C CYS A 70 -13.47 -27.82 -1.03
N LEU A 71 -14.61 -27.42 -1.60
CA LEU A 71 -14.90 -26.01 -1.89
C LEU A 71 -15.34 -25.30 -0.60
N PRO A 72 -14.76 -24.13 -0.29
CA PRO A 72 -15.20 -23.30 0.84
C PRO A 72 -16.71 -23.00 0.81
N ALA A 73 -17.28 -22.72 -0.37
CA ALA A 73 -18.69 -22.40 -0.55
C ALA A 73 -19.66 -23.52 -0.11
N LYS A 74 -19.24 -24.80 -0.17
CA LYS A 74 -20.06 -25.93 0.32
C LYS A 74 -20.01 -26.14 1.83
N LEU A 75 -19.14 -25.41 2.51
CA LEU A 75 -18.97 -25.42 3.95
C LEU A 75 -19.45 -24.09 4.58
N ASP A 76 -20.19 -23.28 3.81
CA ASP A 76 -20.60 -21.90 4.15
C ASP A 76 -19.41 -21.03 4.59
N LEU A 77 -18.25 -21.24 3.98
CA LEU A 77 -17.04 -20.49 4.30
C LEU A 77 -16.92 -19.26 3.41
N VAL A 78 -16.69 -18.13 4.06
CA VAL A 78 -16.62 -16.80 3.46
C VAL A 78 -15.23 -16.25 3.69
N ARG A 79 -14.61 -15.77 2.62
CA ARG A 79 -13.37 -15.01 2.73
C ARG A 79 -13.66 -13.61 3.22
N ALA A 80 -12.83 -13.14 4.13
CA ALA A 80 -13.01 -11.83 4.70
C ALA A 80 -11.68 -11.23 5.14
N ARG A 81 -11.65 -9.90 5.24
CA ARG A 81 -10.59 -9.15 5.92
C ARG A 81 -11.04 -8.82 7.34
N VAL A 82 -10.17 -9.03 8.31
CA VAL A 82 -10.44 -8.74 9.72
C VAL A 82 -10.34 -7.24 9.99
N GLU A 83 -11.46 -6.64 10.41
CA GLU A 83 -11.50 -5.31 11.00
C GLU A 83 -11.66 -5.42 12.52
N ALA A 84 -10.57 -5.18 13.26
CA ALA A 84 -10.58 -5.26 14.71
C ALA A 84 -11.06 -3.95 15.33
N HIS A 85 -11.75 -4.05 16.47
CA HIS A 85 -12.20 -2.93 17.28
C HIS A 85 -11.34 -2.80 18.54
N ALA A 86 -11.19 -1.58 19.07
CA ALA A 86 -10.36 -1.30 20.24
C ALA A 86 -10.89 -1.94 21.55
N GLU A 87 -12.15 -2.38 21.56
CA GLU A 87 -12.77 -3.11 22.69
C GLU A 87 -12.53 -4.63 22.63
N GLY A 88 -11.75 -5.11 21.66
CA GLY A 88 -11.32 -6.51 21.56
C GLY A 88 -12.20 -7.43 20.69
N PHE A 89 -13.40 -6.99 20.30
CA PHE A 89 -14.17 -7.67 19.24
C PHE A 89 -13.74 -7.19 17.84
N GLY A 90 -14.27 -7.80 16.79
CA GLY A 90 -14.04 -7.34 15.42
C GLY A 90 -15.15 -7.72 14.45
N PHE A 91 -14.92 -7.45 13.18
CA PHE A 91 -15.76 -7.86 12.07
C PHE A 91 -14.90 -8.50 10.99
N ALA A 92 -15.47 -9.49 10.31
CA ALA A 92 -14.97 -10.02 9.07
C ALA A 92 -15.71 -9.30 7.93
N LEU A 93 -15.02 -8.36 7.29
CA LEU A 93 -15.48 -7.66 6.10
C LEU A 93 -15.39 -8.62 4.94
N ARG A 94 -16.53 -9.07 4.44
CA ARG A 94 -16.57 -10.11 3.41
C ARG A 94 -15.95 -9.59 2.12
N GLU A 95 -15.25 -10.46 1.40
CA GLU A 95 -14.75 -10.14 0.05
C GLU A 95 -15.86 -10.22 -1.02
N ASP A 96 -17.01 -10.82 -0.66
CA ASP A 96 -18.23 -10.71 -1.44
C ASP A 96 -19.09 -9.52 -0.95
N ASP A 97 -20.08 -9.09 -1.73
CA ASP A 97 -20.97 -7.97 -1.39
C ASP A 97 -21.99 -8.31 -0.26
N GLY A 98 -21.67 -9.28 0.59
CA GLY A 98 -22.50 -9.69 1.72
C GLY A 98 -22.34 -8.80 2.96
N PRO A 99 -23.23 -8.95 3.95
CA PRO A 99 -23.13 -8.20 5.21
C PRO A 99 -21.95 -8.68 6.07
N ASP A 100 -21.28 -7.74 6.74
CA ASP A 100 -20.17 -8.02 7.66
C ASP A 100 -20.53 -9.03 8.75
N ILE A 101 -19.56 -9.85 9.10
CA ILE A 101 -19.73 -10.93 10.08
C ILE A 101 -19.06 -10.52 11.39
N PHE A 102 -19.81 -10.46 12.48
CA PHE A 102 -19.29 -10.18 13.80
C PHE A 102 -18.35 -11.31 14.28
N LEU A 103 -17.19 -10.90 14.80
CA LEU A 103 -16.19 -11.76 15.42
C LEU A 103 -16.11 -11.45 16.92
N SER A 104 -16.40 -12.44 17.75
CA SER A 104 -16.32 -12.29 19.21
C SER A 104 -14.87 -12.04 19.68
N PRO A 105 -14.65 -11.49 20.88
CA PRO A 105 -13.31 -11.32 21.44
C PRO A 105 -12.48 -12.61 21.47
N LYS A 106 -13.14 -13.76 21.63
CA LYS A 106 -12.50 -15.08 21.61
C LYS A 106 -12.01 -15.48 20.22
N GLU A 107 -12.67 -15.04 19.16
CA GLU A 107 -12.19 -15.24 17.78
C GLU A 107 -11.01 -14.33 17.50
N MET A 108 -11.08 -13.09 17.98
CA MET A 108 -10.06 -12.06 17.78
C MET A 108 -8.72 -12.37 18.45
N THR A 109 -8.63 -13.26 19.44
CA THR A 109 -7.34 -13.66 20.02
C THR A 109 -6.43 -14.41 19.04
N ARG A 110 -6.94 -14.80 17.85
CA ARG A 110 -6.22 -15.64 16.88
C ARG A 110 -5.70 -14.89 15.66
N VAL A 111 -6.00 -13.60 15.57
CA VAL A 111 -5.77 -12.79 14.36
C VAL A 111 -5.42 -11.37 14.74
N LEU A 112 -4.70 -10.69 13.86
CA LEU A 112 -4.44 -9.27 13.97
C LEU A 112 -5.34 -8.47 13.03
N HIS A 113 -5.47 -7.17 13.30
CA HIS A 113 -6.21 -6.28 12.43
C HIS A 113 -5.65 -6.29 11.00
N GLY A 114 -6.49 -6.53 10.00
CA GLY A 114 -6.09 -6.53 8.59
C GLY A 114 -5.78 -7.91 8.04
N ASP A 115 -5.62 -8.93 8.90
CA ASP A 115 -5.42 -10.31 8.45
C ASP A 115 -6.57 -10.77 7.54
N ARG A 116 -6.25 -11.62 6.56
CA ARG A 116 -7.25 -12.24 5.69
C ARG A 116 -7.56 -13.63 6.19
N VAL A 117 -8.83 -13.93 6.30
CA VAL A 117 -9.33 -15.12 7.00
C VAL A 117 -10.42 -15.81 6.21
N MET A 118 -10.58 -17.09 6.51
CA MET A 118 -11.75 -17.86 6.15
C MET A 118 -12.67 -17.98 7.36
N VAL A 119 -13.91 -17.48 7.23
CA VAL A 119 -14.90 -17.41 8.31
C VAL A 119 -16.11 -18.25 7.97
N ARG A 120 -16.63 -18.97 8.96
CA ARG A 120 -17.92 -19.66 8.86
C ARG A 120 -18.96 -18.92 9.67
N PRO A 121 -20.06 -18.42 9.07
CA PRO A 121 -21.22 -17.96 9.82
C PRO A 121 -21.79 -19.12 10.65
N VAL A 122 -22.03 -18.89 11.94
CA VAL A 122 -22.54 -19.91 12.87
C VAL A 122 -23.90 -19.55 13.47
N GLY A 123 -24.37 -18.32 13.22
CA GLY A 123 -25.66 -17.84 13.71
C GLY A 123 -25.73 -16.32 13.68
N THR A 124 -26.51 -15.76 14.60
CA THR A 124 -26.61 -14.33 14.83
C THR A 124 -26.31 -14.00 16.28
N ASP A 125 -25.67 -12.86 16.52
CA ASP A 125 -25.42 -12.35 17.86
C ASP A 125 -26.72 -11.88 18.55
N HIS A 126 -26.60 -11.42 19.80
CA HIS A 126 -27.74 -10.91 20.58
C HIS A 126 -28.41 -9.67 19.96
N ARG A 127 -27.79 -9.03 18.96
CA ARG A 127 -28.30 -7.85 18.24
C ARG A 127 -28.80 -8.22 16.83
N GLY A 128 -28.88 -9.50 16.49
CA GLY A 128 -29.35 -9.98 15.19
C GLY A 128 -28.34 -9.87 14.04
N ARG A 129 -27.08 -9.58 14.32
CA ARG A 129 -26.02 -9.50 13.30
C ARG A 129 -25.42 -10.88 13.04
N PRO A 130 -25.00 -11.22 11.81
CA PRO A 130 -24.32 -12.48 11.54
C PRO A 130 -23.09 -12.64 12.44
N GLU A 131 -22.98 -13.77 13.14
CA GLU A 131 -21.82 -14.13 13.96
C GLU A 131 -21.02 -15.25 13.27
N GLY A 132 -19.70 -15.13 13.28
CA GLY A 132 -18.81 -16.06 12.59
C GLY A 132 -17.73 -16.63 13.47
N VAL A 133 -17.23 -17.79 13.06
CA VAL A 133 -16.01 -18.40 13.61
C VAL A 133 -14.92 -18.43 12.56
N ILE A 134 -13.71 -18.05 12.94
CA ILE A 134 -12.52 -18.13 12.10
C ILE A 134 -12.13 -19.60 12.00
N VAL A 135 -12.08 -20.10 10.77
CA VAL A 135 -11.68 -21.48 10.46
C VAL A 135 -10.19 -21.53 10.17
N GLU A 136 -9.68 -20.57 9.39
CA GLU A 136 -8.29 -20.50 8.96
C GLU A 136 -7.88 -19.05 8.71
N VAL A 137 -6.60 -18.73 8.97
CA VAL A 137 -5.99 -17.46 8.56
C VAL A 137 -5.26 -17.71 7.25
N LEU A 138 -5.67 -16.99 6.20
CA LEU A 138 -5.12 -17.14 4.86
C LEU A 138 -3.82 -16.33 4.70
N GLU A 139 -3.79 -15.14 5.29
CA GLU A 139 -2.69 -14.20 5.17
C GLU A 139 -2.58 -13.34 6.43
N HIS A 140 -1.38 -13.26 6.99
CA HIS A 140 -1.06 -12.33 8.06
C HIS A 140 -0.44 -11.07 7.45
N VAL A 141 -1.10 -9.93 7.66
CA VAL A 141 -0.66 -8.66 7.06
C VAL A 141 0.35 -7.94 7.96
N ASN A 142 0.22 -8.11 9.28
CA ASN A 142 1.14 -7.51 10.23
C ASN A 142 2.32 -8.45 10.44
N THR A 143 3.47 -8.10 9.90
CA THR A 143 4.75 -8.78 10.19
C THR A 143 5.68 -7.89 11.02
N HIS A 144 5.55 -6.57 10.85
CA HIS A 144 6.26 -5.55 11.59
C HIS A 144 5.25 -4.58 12.20
N LEU A 145 5.53 -4.11 13.42
CA LEU A 145 4.64 -3.22 14.15
C LEU A 145 5.44 -2.17 14.91
N VAL A 146 4.92 -0.93 14.90
CA VAL A 146 5.35 0.08 15.86
C VAL A 146 4.68 -0.20 17.19
N ALA A 147 5.48 -0.31 18.23
CA ALA A 147 5.00 -0.63 19.56
C ALA A 147 5.76 0.17 20.62
N ARG A 148 5.10 0.40 21.75
CA ARG A 148 5.73 0.89 22.96
C ARG A 148 6.14 -0.29 23.81
N LEU A 149 7.40 -0.32 24.22
CA LEU A 149 7.91 -1.35 25.11
C LEU A 149 7.40 -1.10 26.53
N ALA A 150 6.84 -2.12 27.17
CA ALA A 150 6.38 -2.11 28.54
C ALA A 150 6.98 -3.31 29.29
N LYS A 151 7.18 -3.16 30.60
CA LYS A 151 7.66 -4.25 31.46
C LYS A 151 6.73 -4.42 32.64
N GLU A 152 6.11 -5.58 32.74
CA GLU A 152 5.23 -5.93 33.84
C GLU A 152 5.67 -7.24 34.47
N HIS A 153 5.80 -7.26 35.79
CA HIS A 153 6.17 -8.46 36.56
C HIS A 153 7.44 -9.19 36.03
N GLY A 154 8.36 -8.46 35.40
CA GLY A 154 9.59 -9.01 34.83
C GLY A 154 9.50 -9.44 33.36
N VAL A 155 8.31 -9.46 32.77
CA VAL A 155 8.07 -9.80 31.35
C VAL A 155 8.02 -8.51 30.52
N LEU A 156 8.65 -8.55 29.35
CA LEU A 156 8.65 -7.47 28.37
C LEU A 156 7.53 -7.68 27.34
N PHE A 157 6.76 -6.63 27.12
CA PHE A 157 5.67 -6.58 26.17
C PHE A 157 5.88 -5.44 25.18
N ALA A 158 5.52 -5.65 23.93
CA ALA A 158 5.43 -4.64 22.90
C ALA A 158 3.95 -4.29 22.70
N VAL A 159 3.52 -3.16 23.24
CA VAL A 159 2.13 -2.69 23.10
C VAL A 159 2.00 -1.94 21.79
N ALA A 160 1.25 -2.47 20.83
CA ALA A 160 1.11 -1.86 19.51
C ALA A 160 0.50 -0.44 19.57
N GLU A 161 1.04 0.50 18.79
CA GLU A 161 0.48 1.86 18.66
C GLU A 161 -0.84 1.89 17.87
N ASN A 162 -1.12 0.83 17.12
CA ASN A 162 -2.43 0.62 16.53
C ASN A 162 -3.38 0.01 17.57
N ARG A 163 -4.26 0.83 18.16
CA ARG A 163 -5.26 0.42 19.16
C ARG A 163 -6.23 -0.70 18.71
N ARG A 164 -6.30 -1.01 17.41
CA ARG A 164 -7.06 -2.15 16.90
C ARG A 164 -6.34 -3.50 17.11
N ILE A 165 -5.03 -3.46 17.32
CA ILE A 165 -4.21 -4.58 17.76
C ILE A 165 -4.15 -4.50 19.28
N HIS A 166 -4.93 -5.33 19.96
CA HIS A 166 -5.10 -5.30 21.42
C HIS A 166 -4.40 -6.47 22.11
N GLN A 167 -3.82 -7.39 21.35
CA GLN A 167 -3.07 -8.52 21.87
C GLN A 167 -1.75 -8.03 22.48
N ASP A 168 -1.40 -8.61 23.64
CA ASP A 168 -0.13 -8.35 24.28
C ASP A 168 0.97 -9.11 23.53
N ILE A 169 1.83 -8.37 22.82
CA ILE A 169 2.91 -8.99 22.05
C ILE A 169 4.09 -9.23 22.99
N LEU A 170 4.43 -10.49 23.22
CA LEU A 170 5.55 -10.88 24.06
C LEU A 170 6.87 -10.58 23.34
N VAL A 171 7.81 -9.93 24.02
CA VAL A 171 9.18 -9.81 23.50
C VAL A 171 9.98 -10.99 24.02
N ALA A 172 10.53 -11.79 23.11
CA ALA A 172 11.31 -12.97 23.48
C ALA A 172 12.54 -12.58 24.33
N PRO A 173 12.90 -13.36 25.37
CA PRO A 173 14.06 -13.04 26.20
C PRO A 173 15.36 -12.93 25.37
N GLY A 174 16.10 -11.84 25.55
CA GLY A 174 17.32 -11.54 24.78
C GLY A 174 17.07 -10.95 23.40
N GLN A 175 15.81 -10.73 23.00
CA GLN A 175 15.42 -10.11 21.73
C GLN A 175 14.95 -8.65 21.91
N GLU A 176 15.20 -8.04 23.07
CA GLU A 176 14.91 -6.64 23.33
C GLU A 176 15.85 -5.67 22.58
N GLY A 177 16.98 -6.15 22.04
CA GLY A 177 17.87 -5.33 21.21
C GLY A 177 18.48 -4.12 21.94
N GLY A 178 18.53 -4.16 23.28
CA GLY A 178 18.97 -3.04 24.11
C GLY A 178 17.90 -1.98 24.37
N ALA A 179 16.66 -2.20 23.94
CA ALA A 179 15.54 -1.30 24.19
C ALA A 179 15.12 -1.32 25.67
N GLU A 180 14.77 -0.13 26.18
CA GLU A 180 14.31 0.09 27.53
C GLU A 180 12.79 0.26 27.59
N PRO A 181 12.11 -0.19 28.67
CA PRO A 181 10.69 0.05 28.86
C PRO A 181 10.35 1.55 28.78
N GLY A 182 9.27 1.86 28.05
CA GLY A 182 8.82 3.22 27.77
C GLY A 182 9.27 3.77 26.42
N GLN A 183 10.22 3.13 25.75
CA GLN A 183 10.63 3.49 24.38
C GLN A 183 9.61 3.01 23.35
N VAL A 184 9.54 3.74 22.25
CA VAL A 184 8.85 3.36 21.03
C VAL A 184 9.85 2.61 20.16
N VAL A 185 9.46 1.44 19.69
CA VAL A 185 10.31 0.49 18.96
C VAL A 185 9.56 -0.04 17.74
N MET A 186 10.31 -0.43 16.72
CA MET A 186 9.82 -1.35 15.70
C MET A 186 10.05 -2.78 16.18
N VAL A 187 9.03 -3.62 16.07
CA VAL A 187 9.13 -5.04 16.36
C VAL A 187 8.76 -5.88 15.14
N GLU A 188 9.46 -7.00 14.97
CA GLU A 188 9.12 -8.04 14.00
C GLU A 188 8.46 -9.20 14.74
N LEU A 189 7.29 -9.63 14.26
CA LEU A 189 6.56 -10.77 14.79
C LEU A 189 7.25 -12.09 14.36
N LEU A 190 7.88 -12.75 15.32
CA LEU A 190 8.47 -14.08 15.17
C LEU A 190 7.40 -15.17 15.11
N SER A 191 6.31 -14.99 15.85
CA SER A 191 5.13 -15.85 15.78
C SER A 191 3.85 -15.03 15.86
N GLN A 192 2.92 -15.37 14.98
CA GLN A 192 1.59 -14.78 14.91
C GLN A 192 0.71 -15.28 16.07
N PRO A 193 -0.35 -14.54 16.47
CA PRO A 193 -1.27 -15.00 17.50
C PRO A 193 -1.94 -16.32 17.07
N SER A 194 -2.22 -17.18 18.03
CA SER A 194 -2.97 -18.41 17.80
C SER A 194 -3.97 -18.65 18.92
N ARG A 195 -4.77 -19.70 18.81
CA ARG A 195 -5.70 -20.08 19.89
C ARG A 195 -4.99 -20.40 21.21
N GLN A 196 -3.72 -20.79 21.15
CA GLN A 196 -2.97 -21.35 22.27
C GLN A 196 -1.79 -20.49 22.69
N SER A 197 -1.46 -19.45 21.92
CA SER A 197 -0.26 -18.66 22.11
C SER A 197 -0.49 -17.21 21.75
N GLU A 198 0.04 -16.33 22.59
CA GLU A 198 0.21 -14.92 22.28
C GLU A 198 1.24 -14.73 21.16
N PRO A 199 1.18 -13.62 20.42
CA PRO A 199 2.22 -13.28 19.46
C PRO A 199 3.56 -13.03 20.17
N VAL A 200 4.64 -13.45 19.52
CA VAL A 200 6.01 -13.26 20.03
C VAL A 200 6.78 -12.44 19.02
N ALA A 201 7.55 -11.47 19.50
CA ALA A 201 8.31 -10.55 18.68
C ALA A 201 9.76 -10.41 19.12
N ARG A 202 10.56 -9.83 18.23
CA ARG A 202 11.87 -9.24 18.52
C ARG A 202 11.88 -7.77 18.19
N VAL A 203 12.65 -6.99 18.93
CA VAL A 203 12.90 -5.59 18.61
C VAL A 203 13.88 -5.52 17.44
N THR A 204 13.52 -4.82 16.38
CA THR A 204 14.38 -4.60 15.21
C THR A 204 15.01 -3.21 15.20
N GLU A 205 14.34 -2.22 15.79
CA GLU A 205 14.79 -0.83 15.79
C GLU A 205 14.25 -0.08 17.01
N ILE A 206 15.08 0.77 17.61
CA ILE A 206 14.67 1.70 18.68
C ILE A 206 14.41 3.05 18.01
N LEU A 207 13.16 3.51 18.00
CA LEU A 207 12.80 4.79 17.39
C LEU A 207 13.10 5.96 18.34
N GLY A 208 12.85 5.76 19.63
CA GLY A 208 13.12 6.77 20.66
C GLY A 208 12.14 6.68 21.83
N ARG A 209 11.90 7.80 22.52
CA ARG A 209 10.89 7.90 23.57
C ARG A 209 9.65 8.58 23.03
N TYR A 210 8.49 8.23 23.59
CA TYR A 210 7.21 8.82 23.20
C TYR A 210 7.17 10.35 23.34
N ALA A 211 7.93 10.92 24.27
CA ALA A 211 7.98 12.36 24.51
C ALA A 211 8.99 13.10 23.61
N ASP A 212 9.74 12.39 22.76
CA ASP A 212 10.72 13.00 21.89
C ASP A 212 10.03 13.77 20.76
N SER A 213 10.61 14.92 20.38
CA SER A 213 10.04 15.75 19.30
C SER A 213 10.08 15.02 17.96
N GLY A 214 8.94 14.93 17.28
CA GLY A 214 8.83 14.30 15.96
C GLY A 214 8.51 12.79 16.02
N MET A 215 8.42 12.21 17.23
CA MET A 215 8.03 10.81 17.42
C MET A 215 6.62 10.53 16.87
N GLU A 216 5.71 11.50 16.97
CA GLU A 216 4.37 11.43 16.39
C GLU A 216 4.39 11.23 14.87
N VAL A 217 5.36 11.84 14.19
CA VAL A 217 5.55 11.68 12.75
C VAL A 217 6.14 10.31 12.46
N GLU A 218 7.20 9.89 13.17
CA GLU A 218 7.82 8.57 12.97
C GLU A 218 6.83 7.41 13.19
N ILE A 219 6.01 7.49 14.25
CA ILE A 219 4.93 6.52 14.50
C ILE A 219 3.95 6.51 13.31
N ALA A 220 3.52 7.68 12.84
CA ALA A 220 2.57 7.76 11.73
C ALA A 220 3.15 7.20 10.42
N LEU A 221 4.41 7.50 10.10
CA LEU A 221 5.09 6.98 8.91
C LEU A 221 5.07 5.47 8.88
N ARG A 222 5.49 4.83 9.96
CA ARG A 222 5.62 3.38 10.04
C ARG A 222 4.27 2.68 10.22
N LYS A 223 3.34 3.27 10.97
CA LYS A 223 2.00 2.72 11.19
C LYS A 223 1.16 2.67 9.91
N HIS A 224 1.34 3.66 9.03
CA HIS A 224 0.63 3.76 7.76
C HIS A 224 1.45 3.27 6.57
N ASP A 225 2.61 2.64 6.83
CA ASP A 225 3.53 2.15 5.81
C ASP A 225 3.83 3.20 4.72
N LEU A 226 4.03 4.44 5.15
CA LEU A 226 4.30 5.54 4.24
C LEU A 226 5.73 5.40 3.68
N PRO A 227 5.90 5.39 2.35
CA PRO A 227 7.20 5.29 1.70
C PRO A 227 8.00 6.57 1.97
N HIS A 228 8.89 6.51 2.96
CA HIS A 228 9.65 7.67 3.46
C HIS A 228 11.15 7.62 3.11
N VAL A 229 11.62 6.53 2.52
CA VAL A 229 13.02 6.31 2.13
C VAL A 229 13.07 6.06 0.64
N PHE A 230 13.94 6.77 -0.08
CA PHE A 230 14.20 6.50 -1.49
C PHE A 230 15.19 5.35 -1.63
N GLY A 231 14.93 4.41 -2.54
CA GLY A 231 15.81 3.26 -2.77
C GLY A 231 17.12 3.65 -3.47
N PRO A 232 18.13 2.76 -3.45
CA PRO A 232 19.44 3.04 -4.05
C PRO A 232 19.37 3.30 -5.57
N GLU A 233 18.44 2.65 -6.27
CA GLU A 233 18.23 2.87 -7.71
C GLU A 233 17.71 4.30 -7.99
N VAL A 234 16.87 4.83 -7.11
CA VAL A 234 16.38 6.22 -7.17
C VAL A 234 17.52 7.19 -6.92
N GLU A 235 18.34 6.94 -5.88
CA GLU A 235 19.50 7.78 -5.56
C GLU A 235 20.52 7.82 -6.71
N GLU A 236 20.78 6.68 -7.36
CA GLU A 236 21.64 6.61 -8.54
C GLU A 236 21.05 7.39 -9.73
N SER A 237 19.73 7.29 -9.94
CA SER A 237 19.05 8.06 -10.98
C SER A 237 19.17 9.57 -10.72
N VAL A 238 18.95 10.01 -9.48
CA VAL A 238 19.08 11.41 -9.06
C VAL A 238 20.51 11.92 -9.24
N ALA A 239 21.51 11.11 -8.92
CA ALA A 239 22.92 11.49 -9.07
C ALA A 239 23.35 11.77 -10.52
N ARG A 240 22.58 11.30 -11.51
CA ARG A 240 22.80 11.57 -12.94
C ARG A 240 22.10 12.84 -13.43
N LEU A 241 21.20 13.43 -12.64
CA LEU A 241 20.50 14.65 -13.03
C LEU A 241 21.46 15.84 -13.06
N PRO A 242 21.24 16.81 -13.97
CA PRO A 242 22.01 18.04 -13.98
C PRO A 242 21.70 18.89 -12.74
N HIS A 243 22.58 19.81 -12.39
CA HIS A 243 22.34 20.74 -11.28
C HIS A 243 21.52 21.99 -11.68
N ALA A 244 21.37 22.23 -12.99
CA ALA A 244 20.64 23.35 -13.57
C ALA A 244 20.11 22.96 -14.95
N VAL A 245 19.20 23.78 -15.49
CA VAL A 245 18.72 23.64 -16.87
C VAL A 245 19.89 23.72 -17.85
N MET A 246 19.99 22.75 -18.75
CA MET A 246 21.07 22.68 -19.73
C MET A 246 20.68 23.43 -21.01
N PRO A 247 21.65 23.97 -21.77
CA PRO A 247 21.36 24.64 -23.04
C PRO A 247 20.60 23.78 -24.05
N THR A 248 20.81 22.46 -24.01
CA THR A 248 20.09 21.48 -24.85
C THR A 248 18.61 21.38 -24.51
N ASP A 249 18.24 21.66 -23.26
CA ASP A 249 16.86 21.51 -22.79
C ASP A 249 15.96 22.65 -23.29
N LEU A 250 16.58 23.73 -23.82
CA LEU A 250 15.90 24.89 -24.38
C LEU A 250 15.38 24.65 -25.80
N GLU A 251 15.82 23.58 -26.47
CA GLU A 251 15.42 23.30 -27.84
C GLU A 251 13.90 23.03 -27.93
N GLY A 252 13.23 23.74 -28.84
CA GLY A 252 11.78 23.61 -29.04
C GLY A 252 10.90 24.28 -27.97
N ARG A 253 11.49 25.02 -27.03
CA ARG A 253 10.76 25.74 -25.97
C ARG A 253 10.62 27.23 -26.29
N GLU A 254 9.52 27.83 -25.87
CA GLU A 254 9.36 29.29 -25.92
C GLU A 254 10.13 29.98 -24.79
N ASP A 255 10.73 31.13 -25.06
CA ASP A 255 11.46 31.92 -24.07
C ASP A 255 10.54 32.94 -23.41
N LEU A 256 10.22 32.71 -22.12
CA LEU A 256 9.39 33.60 -21.30
C LEU A 256 10.20 34.37 -20.25
N ARG A 257 11.53 34.34 -20.28
CA ARG A 257 12.39 34.98 -19.26
C ARG A 257 12.22 36.50 -19.16
N ALA A 258 11.66 37.13 -20.20
CA ALA A 258 11.33 38.55 -20.19
C ALA A 258 9.95 38.87 -19.58
N LEU A 259 9.09 37.86 -19.37
CA LEU A 259 7.79 38.05 -18.72
C LEU A 259 7.98 38.03 -17.20
N PRO A 260 7.43 39.01 -16.46
CA PRO A 260 7.53 39.06 -15.00
C PRO A 260 6.51 38.10 -14.36
N LEU A 261 6.74 36.80 -14.53
CA LEU A 261 5.98 35.73 -13.87
C LEU A 261 6.24 35.77 -12.36
N VAL A 262 5.21 35.49 -11.56
CA VAL A 262 5.31 35.44 -10.10
C VAL A 262 4.73 34.13 -9.57
N THR A 263 5.33 33.58 -8.53
CA THR A 263 4.75 32.49 -7.73
C THR A 263 4.05 33.09 -6.51
N ILE A 264 2.99 32.44 -6.01
CA ILE A 264 2.18 32.95 -4.89
C ILE A 264 1.94 31.81 -3.90
N ASP A 265 2.85 31.66 -2.94
CA ASP A 265 2.93 30.48 -2.07
C ASP A 265 2.97 30.82 -0.59
N GLY A 266 2.86 29.80 0.25
CA GLY A 266 3.04 29.94 1.70
C GLY A 266 4.50 30.28 2.05
N GLU A 267 4.70 31.01 3.15
CA GLU A 267 6.03 31.49 3.60
C GLU A 267 7.09 30.37 3.74
N THR A 268 6.67 29.14 4.03
CA THR A 268 7.56 27.98 4.23
C THR A 268 7.64 27.05 3.03
N ALA A 269 6.99 27.36 1.91
CA ALA A 269 7.00 26.53 0.70
C ALA A 269 8.39 26.52 0.05
N ARG A 270 8.73 25.40 -0.61
CA ARG A 270 10.01 25.23 -1.32
C ARG A 270 9.83 24.60 -2.71
N ASP A 271 8.69 23.96 -2.90
CA ASP A 271 8.14 23.35 -4.10
C ASP A 271 7.20 24.37 -4.78
N PHE A 272 7.76 25.22 -5.64
CA PHE A 272 6.97 26.19 -6.40
C PHE A 272 6.53 25.55 -7.71
N ASP A 273 5.29 25.04 -7.75
CA ASP A 273 4.76 24.27 -8.87
C ASP A 273 4.22 25.17 -10.00
N ASP A 274 3.72 26.36 -9.67
CA ASP A 274 3.10 27.27 -10.61
C ASP A 274 3.60 28.73 -10.51
N ALA A 275 3.64 29.38 -11.67
CA ALA A 275 3.89 30.81 -11.79
C ALA A 275 2.85 31.45 -12.71
N VAL A 276 2.44 32.66 -12.38
CA VAL A 276 1.36 33.37 -13.09
C VAL A 276 1.78 34.75 -13.55
N TYR A 277 1.27 35.17 -14.69
CA TYR A 277 1.39 36.53 -15.22
C TYR A 277 0.07 36.94 -15.84
N ALA A 278 -0.35 38.18 -15.60
CA ALA A 278 -1.56 38.73 -16.20
C ALA A 278 -1.35 40.15 -16.71
N GLU A 279 -1.83 40.43 -17.92
CA GLU A 279 -1.84 41.76 -18.52
C GLU A 279 -3.19 42.07 -19.15
N ARG A 280 -3.56 43.36 -19.22
CA ARG A 280 -4.79 43.78 -19.89
C ARG A 280 -4.60 43.66 -21.40
N GLN A 281 -5.53 43.00 -22.09
CA GLN A 281 -5.53 42.87 -23.54
C GLN A 281 -6.88 43.31 -24.10
N GLY A 282 -6.94 44.55 -24.62
CA GLY A 282 -8.19 45.20 -24.98
C GLY A 282 -9.12 45.31 -23.77
N GLU A 283 -10.37 44.86 -23.90
CA GLU A 283 -11.32 44.79 -22.77
C GLU A 283 -11.14 43.55 -21.90
N GLY A 284 -10.27 42.61 -22.27
CA GLY A 284 -9.99 41.39 -21.53
C GLY A 284 -8.62 41.39 -20.88
N PHE A 285 -8.13 40.18 -20.60
CA PHE A 285 -6.82 39.89 -20.05
C PHE A 285 -6.15 38.78 -20.83
N ARG A 286 -4.83 38.84 -20.95
CA ARG A 286 -4.01 37.67 -21.21
C ARG A 286 -3.56 37.13 -19.86
N LEU A 287 -3.75 35.84 -19.62
CA LEU A 287 -3.32 35.14 -18.43
C LEU A 287 -2.35 34.04 -18.86
N VAL A 288 -1.13 34.07 -18.36
CA VAL A 288 -0.12 33.05 -18.58
C VAL A 288 0.04 32.28 -17.27
N VAL A 289 -0.18 30.98 -17.31
CA VAL A 289 0.06 30.05 -16.20
C VAL A 289 1.16 29.10 -16.62
N ALA A 290 2.30 29.14 -15.94
CA ALA A 290 3.44 28.27 -16.14
C ALA A 290 3.47 27.23 -15.02
N ILE A 291 3.47 25.93 -15.38
CA ILE A 291 3.56 24.81 -14.44
C ILE A 291 4.92 24.14 -14.60
N ALA A 292 5.58 23.78 -13.49
CA ALA A 292 6.82 23.03 -13.49
C ALA A 292 6.79 21.82 -14.45
N ASP A 293 7.79 21.72 -15.34
CA ASP A 293 7.86 20.61 -16.30
C ASP A 293 8.55 19.38 -15.70
N VAL A 294 7.90 18.76 -14.72
CA VAL A 294 8.38 17.53 -14.06
C VAL A 294 8.58 16.40 -15.08
N SER A 295 7.72 16.34 -16.11
CA SER A 295 7.75 15.31 -17.16
C SER A 295 9.01 15.34 -18.02
N HIS A 296 9.78 16.42 -17.98
CA HIS A 296 11.09 16.47 -18.61
C HIS A 296 12.11 15.59 -17.88
N TYR A 297 12.07 15.55 -16.55
CA TYR A 297 13.04 14.84 -15.71
C TYR A 297 12.59 13.43 -15.29
N VAL A 298 11.28 13.18 -15.28
CA VAL A 298 10.68 11.89 -14.91
C VAL A 298 9.98 11.33 -16.14
N GLN A 299 10.57 10.29 -16.74
CA GLN A 299 10.09 9.69 -17.99
C GLN A 299 9.24 8.44 -17.72
N PRO A 300 8.17 8.20 -18.49
CA PRO A 300 7.32 7.03 -18.30
C PRO A 300 8.12 5.71 -18.28
N GLY A 301 7.93 4.92 -17.23
CA GLY A 301 8.57 3.63 -17.03
C GLY A 301 9.98 3.67 -16.44
N ASP A 302 10.56 4.85 -16.19
CA ASP A 302 11.85 4.95 -15.51
C ASP A 302 11.74 4.69 -13.99
N VAL A 303 12.89 4.69 -13.30
CA VAL A 303 12.96 4.42 -11.86
C VAL A 303 12.25 5.51 -11.03
N LEU A 304 12.31 6.77 -11.47
CA LEU A 304 11.68 7.89 -10.77
C LEU A 304 10.16 7.87 -10.94
N ASP A 305 9.67 7.48 -12.12
CA ASP A 305 8.25 7.30 -12.43
C ASP A 305 7.65 6.18 -11.59
N GLN A 306 8.32 5.03 -11.53
CA GLN A 306 7.88 3.89 -10.70
C GLN A 306 7.82 4.25 -9.21
N GLU A 307 8.84 4.96 -8.71
CA GLU A 307 8.87 5.44 -7.32
C GLU A 307 7.74 6.45 -7.07
N ALA A 308 7.58 7.45 -7.94
CA ALA A 308 6.53 8.45 -7.83
C ALA A 308 5.13 7.82 -7.87
N TYR A 309 4.93 6.81 -8.73
CA TYR A 309 3.69 6.05 -8.82
C TYR A 309 3.41 5.25 -7.54
N SER A 310 4.43 4.61 -6.96
CA SER A 310 4.30 3.89 -5.69
C SER A 310 3.97 4.81 -4.52
N ARG A 311 4.49 6.04 -4.52
CA ARG A 311 4.21 7.05 -3.49
C ARG A 311 2.85 7.72 -3.67
N GLY A 312 2.47 7.98 -4.92
CA GLY A 312 1.20 8.59 -5.33
C GLY A 312 1.08 10.09 -5.02
N ASN A 313 1.52 10.53 -3.83
CA ASN A 313 1.51 11.93 -3.42
C ASN A 313 2.59 12.27 -2.39
N SER A 314 2.82 13.57 -2.17
CA SER A 314 3.59 14.07 -1.02
C SER A 314 2.70 14.11 0.23
N VAL A 315 3.22 13.66 1.38
CA VAL A 315 2.51 13.70 2.67
C VAL A 315 3.08 14.80 3.55
N TYR A 316 2.23 15.78 3.89
CA TYR A 316 2.62 16.96 4.68
C TYR A 316 2.24 16.76 6.15
N PHE A 317 3.24 16.68 7.03
CA PHE A 317 3.09 16.76 8.48
C PHE A 317 3.40 18.18 8.96
N PRO A 318 2.95 18.59 10.16
CA PRO A 318 3.20 19.94 10.69
C PRO A 318 4.66 20.40 10.72
N ARG A 319 5.63 19.47 10.69
CA ARG A 319 7.08 19.76 10.76
C ARG A 319 7.95 18.99 9.76
N ARG A 320 7.35 18.15 8.91
CA ARG A 320 8.08 17.29 7.97
C ARG A 320 7.23 17.02 6.75
N VAL A 321 7.84 17.00 5.58
CA VAL A 321 7.19 16.53 4.35
C VAL A 321 7.83 15.21 3.95
N ILE A 322 7.01 14.27 3.52
CA ILE A 322 7.46 13.07 2.82
C ILE A 322 7.21 13.33 1.34
N PRO A 323 8.25 13.65 0.57
CA PRO A 323 8.04 14.10 -0.79
C PRO A 323 7.79 12.90 -1.72
N MET A 324 6.94 13.12 -2.73
CA MET A 324 6.72 12.17 -3.81
C MET A 324 7.97 12.00 -4.67
N LEU A 325 8.68 13.10 -4.92
CA LEU A 325 9.92 13.13 -5.72
C LEU A 325 11.12 13.47 -4.82
N PRO A 326 12.34 13.03 -5.18
CA PRO A 326 13.55 13.45 -4.48
C PRO A 326 13.70 14.98 -4.44
N GLU A 327 14.26 15.51 -3.36
CA GLU A 327 14.35 16.97 -3.13
C GLU A 327 15.10 17.72 -4.25
N VAL A 328 16.06 17.06 -4.90
CA VAL A 328 16.80 17.61 -6.06
C VAL A 328 15.85 18.00 -7.20
N LEU A 329 14.76 17.24 -7.38
CA LEU A 329 13.71 17.56 -8.33
C LEU A 329 12.69 18.53 -7.70
N SER A 330 12.07 18.14 -6.58
CA SER A 330 10.92 18.87 -6.03
C SER A 330 11.25 20.29 -5.60
N ASN A 331 12.41 20.51 -4.97
CA ASN A 331 12.83 21.83 -4.46
C ASN A 331 13.85 22.51 -5.39
N GLY A 332 14.44 21.73 -6.31
CA GLY A 332 15.51 22.17 -7.21
C GLY A 332 15.02 22.40 -8.63
N LEU A 333 15.20 21.39 -9.48
CA LEU A 333 15.03 21.46 -10.94
C LEU A 333 13.59 21.73 -11.38
N CYS A 334 12.60 21.24 -10.64
CA CYS A 334 11.18 21.43 -10.97
C CYS A 334 10.59 22.64 -10.26
N SER A 335 11.09 23.02 -9.08
CA SER A 335 10.62 24.22 -8.39
C SER A 335 10.98 25.48 -9.17
N LEU A 336 9.97 26.29 -9.50
CA LEU A 336 10.06 27.57 -10.23
C LEU A 336 10.69 28.68 -9.36
N ASN A 337 11.90 28.40 -8.87
CA ASN A 337 12.68 29.28 -8.02
C ASN A 337 12.99 30.61 -8.73
N PRO A 338 12.95 31.74 -8.01
CA PRO A 338 13.19 33.04 -8.60
C PRO A 338 14.64 33.17 -9.07
N GLU A 339 14.83 33.95 -10.14
CA GLU A 339 16.14 34.36 -10.65
C GLU A 339 16.99 33.21 -11.23
N VAL A 340 16.36 32.10 -11.61
CA VAL A 340 17.05 30.96 -12.23
C VAL A 340 16.18 30.34 -13.33
N ASP A 341 16.80 30.02 -14.47
CA ASP A 341 16.12 29.37 -15.58
C ASP A 341 15.44 28.05 -15.14
N ARG A 342 14.15 27.92 -15.43
CA ARG A 342 13.32 26.74 -15.13
C ARG A 342 12.44 26.36 -16.30
N LEU A 343 12.31 25.05 -16.50
CA LEU A 343 11.48 24.47 -17.54
C LEU A 343 10.03 24.39 -17.06
N CYS A 344 9.10 24.82 -17.90
CA CYS A 344 7.69 24.81 -17.58
C CYS A 344 6.83 24.40 -18.78
N MET A 345 5.64 23.90 -18.48
CA MET A 345 4.53 23.76 -19.42
C MET A 345 3.57 24.92 -19.20
N VAL A 346 3.27 25.66 -20.26
CA VAL A 346 2.52 26.92 -20.17
C VAL A 346 1.12 26.76 -20.73
N CYS A 347 0.14 27.31 -20.04
CA CYS A 347 -1.19 27.61 -20.55
C CYS A 347 -1.30 29.14 -20.72
N ASP A 348 -1.36 29.61 -21.97
CA ASP A 348 -1.53 31.02 -22.31
C ASP A 348 -2.99 31.25 -22.75
N LEU A 349 -3.75 31.97 -21.92
CA LEU A 349 -5.19 32.16 -22.03
C LEU A 349 -5.54 33.59 -22.41
N GLN A 350 -6.55 33.72 -23.26
CA GLN A 350 -7.26 34.98 -23.49
C GLN A 350 -8.57 34.97 -22.71
N VAL A 351 -8.70 35.86 -21.75
CA VAL A 351 -9.85 35.96 -20.83
C VAL A 351 -10.62 37.25 -21.11
N SER A 352 -11.95 37.19 -21.15
CA SER A 352 -12.80 38.38 -21.34
C SER A 352 -12.96 39.21 -20.06
N SER A 353 -13.47 40.45 -20.18
CA SER A 353 -13.85 41.29 -19.02
C SER A 353 -14.80 40.64 -18.03
N ARG A 354 -15.56 39.62 -18.46
CA ARG A 354 -16.51 38.88 -17.62
C ARG A 354 -15.91 37.58 -17.06
N GLY A 355 -14.62 37.33 -17.24
CA GLY A 355 -13.93 36.13 -16.77
C GLY A 355 -14.06 34.90 -17.67
N GLY A 356 -14.77 34.99 -18.80
CA GLY A 356 -14.89 33.87 -19.74
C GLY A 356 -13.64 33.69 -20.60
N VAL A 357 -13.13 32.46 -20.71
CA VAL A 357 -12.01 32.08 -21.59
C VAL A 357 -12.45 32.11 -23.05
N ARG A 358 -11.74 32.86 -23.90
CA ARG A 358 -12.00 33.02 -25.34
C ARG A 358 -11.12 32.15 -26.21
N GLY A 359 -9.93 31.82 -25.73
CA GLY A 359 -8.95 30.99 -26.42
C GLY A 359 -7.80 30.66 -25.47
N TYR A 360 -7.08 29.59 -25.79
CA TYR A 360 -5.92 29.15 -25.03
C TYR A 360 -4.93 28.45 -25.96
N ARG A 361 -3.67 28.37 -25.52
CA ARG A 361 -2.61 27.60 -26.16
C ARG A 361 -1.73 26.96 -25.09
N PHE A 362 -1.35 25.70 -25.33
CA PHE A 362 -0.36 25.01 -24.50
C PHE A 362 0.97 24.91 -25.24
N TYR A 363 2.08 25.15 -24.54
CA TYR A 363 3.42 24.99 -25.10
C TYR A 363 4.48 24.82 -23.99
N PRO A 364 5.57 24.09 -24.27
CA PRO A 364 6.72 24.04 -23.37
C PRO A 364 7.50 25.36 -23.46
N ALA A 365 8.02 25.81 -22.32
CA ALA A 365 8.74 27.07 -22.21
C ALA A 365 9.90 26.99 -21.22
N VAL A 366 10.72 28.05 -21.21
CA VAL A 366 11.68 28.38 -20.16
C VAL A 366 11.29 29.73 -19.54
N MET A 367 11.33 29.83 -18.21
CA MET A 367 11.08 31.05 -17.44
C MET A 367 12.19 31.29 -16.41
N HIS A 368 12.17 32.44 -15.74
CA HIS A 368 13.18 32.88 -14.76
C HIS A 368 12.55 33.76 -13.68
#